data_AF-A0A3D1JLZ9-F1
#
_entry.id   AF-A0A3D1JLZ9-F1
#
_cell.length_a   1.000
_cell.length_b   1.000
_cell.length_c   1.000
_cell.angle_alpha   90.00
_cell.angle_beta   90.00
_cell.angle_gamma   90.00
#
_symmetry.space_group_name_H-M   'P 1'
#
loop_
_entity.id
_entity.type
_entity.pdbx_description
1 polymer ?
#
loop_
_entity_poly.entity_id
_entity_poly.type
_entity_poly.pdbx_seq_one_letter_code
_entity_poly.pdbx_strand_id
1 'polypeptide(L)' 'MSNPAIPPAPGADRRNVPDRRSGRDRRHAEVGPPTPYERRRTIEPRQPEVAELDLSPEELEALGFTRAPGDSAP' A
#
# COMPACT_ATOMS: atom_id res chain seq x y z
N MET A 1 3.06 -0.10 63.29
CA MET A 1 3.73 0.10 61.97
C MET A 1 2.64 0.06 60.92
N SER A 2 2.31 1.19 60.28
CA SER A 2 1.20 1.30 59.33
C SER A 2 1.75 1.38 57.90
N ASN A 3 1.31 0.49 57.01
CA ASN A 3 1.65 0.55 55.58
C ASN A 3 0.86 1.67 54.89
N PRO A 4 1.46 2.45 53.96
CA PRO A 4 0.67 3.34 53.12
C PRO A 4 0.06 2.55 51.96
N ALA A 5 -1.26 2.53 51.88
CA ALA A 5 -1.98 2.08 50.69
C ALA A 5 -1.82 3.14 49.59
N ILE A 6 -1.17 2.77 48.48
CA ILE A 6 -1.09 3.60 47.27
C ILE A 6 -2.46 3.53 46.56
N PRO A 7 -3.12 4.66 46.25
CA PRO A 7 -4.34 4.62 45.44
C PRO A 7 -4.00 4.29 43.98
N PRO A 8 -4.78 3.43 43.30
CA PRO A 8 -4.57 3.18 41.88
C PRO A 8 -4.85 4.47 41.07
N ALA A 9 -3.99 4.77 40.11
CA ALA A 9 -4.11 5.93 39.23
C ALA A 9 -5.44 5.92 38.44
N PRO A 10 -6.11 7.07 38.24
CA PRO A 10 -7.31 7.16 37.44
C PRO A 10 -6.93 7.27 35.97
N GLY A 11 -6.88 6.13 35.27
CA GLY A 11 -6.50 6.17 33.85
C GLY A 11 -6.37 4.81 33.19
N ALA A 12 -7.51 4.21 32.87
CA ALA A 12 -7.76 3.46 31.64
C ALA A 12 -9.05 2.69 31.82
N ASP A 13 -10.05 3.06 31.03
CA ASP A 13 -11.33 2.37 30.89
C ASP A 13 -11.11 0.98 30.25
N ARG A 14 -10.54 0.04 31.03
CA ARG A 14 -10.10 -1.28 30.56
C ARG A 14 -11.22 -2.32 30.52
N ARG A 15 -12.49 -1.95 30.33
CA ARG A 15 -13.60 -2.91 30.51
C ARG A 15 -14.66 -2.95 29.42
N ASN A 16 -14.36 -2.46 28.23
CA ASN A 16 -15.03 -2.94 27.01
C ASN A 16 -14.08 -3.74 26.11
N VAL A 17 -13.25 -4.59 26.73
CA VAL A 17 -12.69 -5.73 26.01
C VAL A 17 -13.81 -6.78 25.99
N PRO A 18 -14.36 -7.16 24.82
CA PRO A 18 -15.33 -8.25 24.78
C PRO A 18 -14.70 -9.47 25.43
N ASP A 19 -15.41 -10.04 26.41
CA ASP A 19 -14.97 -11.19 27.17
C ASP A 19 -14.48 -12.29 26.24
N ARG A 20 -13.16 -12.57 26.28
CA ARG A 20 -12.51 -13.60 25.46
C ARG A 20 -13.00 -15.02 25.81
N ARG A 21 -13.72 -15.19 26.93
CA ARG A 21 -14.36 -16.45 27.35
C ARG A 21 -15.76 -16.66 26.79
N SER A 22 -16.36 -15.64 26.17
CA SER A 22 -17.73 -15.73 25.63
C SER A 22 -17.88 -16.66 24.42
N GLY A 23 -16.78 -17.20 23.88
CA GLY A 23 -16.81 -18.21 22.82
C GLY A 23 -17.56 -17.74 21.57
N ARG A 24 -17.69 -16.42 21.36
CA ARG A 24 -18.47 -15.90 20.24
C ARG A 24 -17.75 -16.26 18.95
N ASP A 25 -18.31 -17.23 18.24
CA ASP A 25 -17.79 -17.70 16.98
C ASP A 25 -17.84 -16.56 15.96
N ARG A 26 -16.66 -16.03 15.63
CA ARG A 26 -16.52 -14.94 14.66
C ARG A 26 -16.87 -15.35 13.23
N ARG A 27 -17.00 -16.66 12.95
CA ARG A 27 -17.38 -17.18 11.63
C ARG A 27 -18.83 -16.87 11.27
N HIS A 28 -19.69 -16.68 12.26
CA HIS A 28 -21.11 -16.34 12.07
C HIS A 28 -21.39 -14.83 12.18
N ALA A 29 -20.35 -14.00 12.29
CA ALA A 29 -20.55 -12.56 12.20
C ALA A 29 -20.86 -12.20 10.74
N GLU A 30 -22.11 -11.82 10.47
CA GLU A 30 -22.50 -11.22 9.19
C GLU A 30 -21.82 -9.85 9.07
N VAL A 31 -20.58 -9.85 8.58
CA VAL A 31 -19.91 -8.63 8.16
C VAL A 31 -20.51 -8.31 6.80
N GLY A 32 -21.40 -7.31 6.78
CA GLY A 32 -22.06 -6.84 5.57
C GLY A 32 -21.07 -6.45 4.47
N PRO A 33 -21.57 -6.08 3.28
CA PRO A 33 -20.71 -5.69 2.18
C PRO A 33 -19.76 -4.55 2.59
N PRO A 34 -18.50 -4.58 2.13
CA PRO A 34 -17.52 -3.55 2.49
C PRO A 34 -18.04 -2.17 2.11
N THR A 35 -17.88 -1.23 3.03
CA THR A 35 -18.24 0.17 2.82
C THR A 35 -17.46 0.75 1.64
N PRO A 36 -17.94 1.83 0.99
CA PRO A 36 -17.23 2.45 -0.14
C PRO A 36 -15.77 2.82 0.15
N TYR A 37 -15.44 3.10 1.42
CA TYR A 37 -14.08 3.41 1.90
C TYR A 37 -13.19 2.15 2.01
N GLU A 38 -13.78 1.00 2.35
CA GLU A 38 -13.08 -0.29 2.46
C GLU A 38 -12.86 -0.97 1.09
N ARG A 39 -13.60 -0.53 0.07
CA ARG A 39 -13.42 -1.00 -1.30
C ARG A 39 -12.12 -0.43 -1.87
N ARG A 40 -11.09 -1.26 -2.00
CA ARG A 40 -9.86 -0.90 -2.72
C ARG A 40 -10.21 -0.48 -4.15
N ARG A 41 -9.99 0.80 -4.48
CA ARG A 41 -10.14 1.38 -5.82
C ARG A 41 -8.82 1.45 -6.58
N THR A 42 -7.87 0.57 -6.31
CA THR A 42 -6.58 0.58 -7.00
C THR A 42 -6.72 -0.11 -8.35
N ILE A 43 -7.40 0.55 -9.28
CA ILE A 43 -7.28 0.23 -10.71
C ILE A 43 -6.04 1.00 -11.14
N GLU A 44 -4.89 0.33 -11.15
CA GLU A 44 -3.72 0.90 -11.79
C GLU A 44 -4.02 1.09 -13.28
N PRO A 45 -3.62 2.22 -13.89
CA PRO A 45 -3.70 2.38 -15.33
C PRO A 45 -3.02 1.21 -16.03
N ARG A 46 -3.57 0.77 -17.17
CA ARG A 46 -2.88 -0.21 -17.99
C ARG A 46 -1.52 0.35 -18.39
N GLN A 47 -0.49 -0.47 -18.27
CA GLN A 47 0.83 -0.15 -18.81
C GLN A 47 0.71 0.04 -20.33
N PRO A 48 1.52 0.93 -20.92
CA PRO A 48 1.53 1.09 -22.37
C PRO A 48 1.97 -0.19 -23.07
N GLU A 49 1.49 -0.39 -24.29
CA GLU A 49 1.97 -1.46 -25.15
C GLU A 49 3.43 -1.17 -25.55
N VAL A 50 4.31 -2.16 -25.39
CA VAL A 50 5.74 -2.07 -25.74
C VAL A 50 6.02 -3.09 -26.84
N ALA A 51 6.70 -2.65 -27.89
CA ALA A 51 7.20 -3.50 -28.96
C ALA A 51 8.69 -3.22 -29.17
N GLU A 52 9.46 -4.28 -29.40
CA GLU A 52 10.86 -4.18 -29.81
C GLU A 52 10.92 -3.94 -31.31
N LEU A 53 11.76 -2.99 -31.73
CA LEU A 53 11.95 -2.62 -33.12
C LEU A 53 13.38 -2.95 -33.53
N ASP A 54 13.53 -3.81 -34.52
CA ASP A 54 14.81 -4.03 -35.19
C ASP A 54 15.02 -2.91 -36.21
N LEU A 55 15.90 -1.98 -35.88
CA LEU A 55 16.25 -0.85 -36.75
C LEU A 55 17.58 -1.10 -37.45
N SER A 56 17.64 -0.76 -38.72
CA SER A 56 18.89 -0.72 -39.46
C SER A 56 19.82 0.40 -38.94
N PRO A 57 21.13 0.34 -39.22
CA PRO A 57 22.05 1.40 -38.83
C PRO A 57 21.65 2.78 -39.37
N GLU A 58 21.16 2.85 -40.62
CA GLU A 58 20.72 4.09 -41.26
C GLU A 58 19.50 4.71 -40.55
N GLU A 59 18.55 3.88 -40.10
CA GLU A 59 17.38 4.32 -39.35
C GLU A 59 17.76 4.83 -37.95
N LEU A 60 18.74 4.19 -37.30
CA LEU A 60 19.28 4.66 -36.02
C LEU A 60 20.00 6.00 -36.16
N GLU A 61 20.74 6.22 -37.24
CA GLU A 61 21.35 7.52 -37.57
C GLU A 61 20.30 8.60 -37.81
N ALA A 62 19.27 8.29 -38.60
CA ALA A 62 18.17 9.23 -38.88
C ALA A 62 17.42 9.66 -37.61
N LEU A 63 17.34 8.76 -36.62
CA LEU A 63 16.75 9.03 -35.30
C LEU A 63 17.74 9.69 -34.32
N GLY A 64 19.01 9.85 -34.70
CA GLY A 64 20.04 10.52 -33.92
C GLY A 64 20.68 9.67 -32.82
N PHE A 65 20.53 8.35 -32.86
CA PHE A 65 21.05 7.43 -31.83
C PHE A 65 22.56 7.13 -31.94
N THR A 66 23.24 7.59 -33.01
CA THR A 66 24.67 7.34 -33.24
C THR A 66 25.61 8.39 -32.65
N ARG A 67 25.09 9.43 -31.98
CA ARG A 67 25.90 10.53 -31.47
C ARG A 67 26.42 10.23 -30.06
N ALA A 68 27.74 10.09 -29.93
CA ALA A 68 28.40 9.99 -28.63
C ALA A 68 28.25 11.32 -27.84
N PRO A 69 28.19 11.28 -26.49
CA PRO A 69 28.15 12.48 -25.68
C PRO A 69 29.47 13.25 -25.83
N GLY A 70 29.45 14.34 -26.59
CA GLY A 70 30.63 15.17 -26.90
C GLY A 70 30.67 15.69 -28.33
N ASP A 71 29.95 15.06 -29.26
CA ASP A 71 29.70 15.67 -30.55
C ASP A 71 28.84 16.91 -30.30
N SER A 72 29.37 18.10 -30.54
CA SER A 72 28.61 19.34 -30.78
C SER A 72 28.81 19.65 -32.25
N ALA A 73 27.76 19.54 -33.06
CA ALA A 73 27.79 20.05 -34.43
C ALA A 73 27.98 21.58 -34.38
N PRO A 74 28.73 22.17 -35.33
CA PRO A 74 28.94 23.62 -35.41
C PRO A 74 27.63 24.40 -35.57
#